data_AF-A0A6L4ADZ4-F1
#
_entry.id   AF-A0A6L4ADZ4-F1
#
_cell.length_a   1.000
_cell.length_b   1.000
_cell.length_c   1.000
_cell.angle_alpha   90.00
_cell.angle_beta   90.00
_cell.angle_gamma   90.00
#
_symmetry.space_group_name_H-M   'P 1'
#
loop_
_entity.id
_entity.type
_entity.pdbx_description
1 polymer ?
#
loop_
_entity_poly.entity_id
_entity_poly.type
_entity_poly.pdbx_seq_one_letter_code
_entity_poly.pdbx_strand_id
1 'polypeptide(L)'
;MIKNFSLAARVENLPDYPFAIIGQRLHELRMQGREIIQVDMGSPDLPPPSAVIETLATVASQPNKHGYAGFVAHLPFGNPSRAITTIGLGLN
;
A
#
# COMPACT_ATOMS: atom_id res chain seq x y z
N MET A 1 34.28 -11.22 16.99
CA MET A 1 33.19 -12.22 16.98
C MET A 1 32.18 -11.80 15.93
N ILE A 2 32.03 -12.58 14.85
CA ILE A 2 31.00 -12.34 13.83
C ILE A 2 29.73 -13.06 14.31
N LYS A 3 28.63 -12.33 14.49
CA LYS A 3 27.33 -12.93 14.80
C LYS A 3 26.74 -13.48 13.50
N ASN A 4 26.53 -14.80 13.43
CA ASN A 4 25.73 -15.40 12.37
C ASN A 4 24.25 -15.13 12.68
N PHE A 5 23.59 -14.40 11.79
CA PHE A 5 22.14 -14.22 11.81
C PHE A 5 21.51 -15.28 10.91
N SER A 6 20.62 -16.09 11.47
CA SER A 6 19.74 -16.97 10.69
C SER A 6 18.41 -16.27 10.42
N LEU A 7 17.83 -16.54 9.25
CA LEU A 7 16.50 -16.05 8.90
C LEU A 7 15.43 -16.83 9.68
N ALA A 8 14.26 -16.21 9.86
CA ALA A 8 13.09 -16.93 10.35
C ALA A 8 12.59 -17.90 9.25
N ALA A 9 12.17 -19.11 9.64
CA ALA A 9 11.73 -20.14 8.70
C ALA A 9 10.65 -19.67 7.71
N ARG A 10 9.75 -18.76 8.11
CA ARG A 10 8.71 -18.20 7.22
C ARG A 10 9.26 -17.37 6.06
N VAL A 11 10.41 -16.72 6.27
CA VAL A 11 11.07 -15.89 5.23
C VAL A 11 11.90 -16.78 4.34
N GLU A 12 12.59 -17.76 4.92
CA GLU A 12 13.41 -18.73 4.20
C GLU A 12 12.58 -19.60 3.23
N ASN A 13 11.32 -19.89 3.57
CA ASN A 13 10.41 -20.68 2.73
C ASN A 13 9.50 -19.84 1.81
N LEU A 14 9.72 -18.52 1.70
CA LEU A 14 8.93 -17.70 0.79
C LEU A 14 9.34 -18.02 -0.65
N PRO A 15 8.41 -18.41 -1.55
CA PRO A 15 8.76 -18.67 -2.94
C PRO A 15 9.15 -17.37 -3.64
N ASP A 16 9.94 -17.50 -4.70
CA ASP A 16 10.28 -16.37 -5.56
C ASP A 16 9.03 -15.70 -6.12
N TYR A 17 9.00 -14.37 -6.10
CA TYR A 17 7.91 -13.60 -6.68
C TYR A 17 7.96 -13.70 -8.21
N PRO A 18 7.00 -14.38 -8.88
CA PRO A 18 7.13 -14.71 -10.31
C PRO A 18 7.26 -13.47 -11.22
N PHE A 19 6.59 -12.37 -10.84
CA PHE A 19 6.64 -11.13 -11.61
C PHE A 19 7.96 -10.37 -11.46
N ALA A 20 8.76 -10.61 -10.41
CA ALA A 20 10.10 -10.04 -10.34
C ALA A 20 11.00 -10.61 -11.43
N ILE A 21 10.91 -11.93 -11.66
CA ILE A 21 11.67 -12.64 -12.68
C ILE A 21 11.26 -12.14 -14.09
N ILE A 22 9.95 -12.03 -14.33
CA ILE A 22 9.41 -11.51 -15.60
C ILE A 22 9.85 -10.06 -15.80
N GLY A 23 9.78 -9.23 -14.76
CA GLY A 23 10.19 -7.82 -14.79
C GLY A 23 11.66 -7.63 -15.14
N GLN A 24 12.55 -8.46 -14.58
CA GLN A 24 13.98 -8.44 -14.93
C GLN A 24 14.20 -8.78 -16.40
N ARG A 25 13.54 -9.84 -16.90
CA ARG A 25 13.68 -10.25 -18.30
C ARG A 25 13.15 -9.19 -19.26
N LEU A 26 12.01 -8.58 -18.92
CA LEU A 26 11.43 -7.50 -19.69
C LEU A 26 12.38 -6.29 -19.78
N HIS A 27 13.03 -5.93 -18.69
CA HIS A 27 14.02 -4.86 -18.66
C HIS A 27 15.19 -5.13 -19.61
N GLU A 28 15.76 -6.33 -19.58
CA GLU A 28 16.84 -6.75 -20.49
C GLU A 28 16.43 -6.64 -21.97
N LEU A 29 15.22 -7.12 -22.30
CA LEU A 29 14.73 -7.09 -23.67
C LEU A 29 14.43 -5.66 -24.15
N ARG A 30 13.94 -4.78 -23.27
CA ARG A 30 13.78 -3.35 -23.56
C ARG A 30 15.12 -2.67 -23.83
N MET A 31 16.15 -3.00 -23.05
CA MET A 31 17.52 -2.49 -23.27
C MET A 31 18.13 -2.95 -24.60
N GLN A 32 17.66 -4.07 -25.16
CA GLN A 32 18.00 -4.53 -26.51
C GLN A 32 17.20 -3.81 -27.62
N GLY A 33 16.38 -2.82 -27.28
CA GLY A 33 15.55 -2.08 -28.24
C GLY A 33 14.31 -2.85 -28.71
N ARG A 34 13.90 -3.91 -28.00
CA ARG A 34 12.68 -4.66 -28.34
C ARG A 34 11.45 -3.93 -27.81
N GLU A 35 10.48 -3.72 -28.69
CA GLU A 35 9.14 -3.27 -28.31
C GLU A 35 8.38 -4.43 -27.66
N ILE A 36 7.88 -4.22 -26.44
CA ILE A 36 7.17 -5.24 -25.67
C ILE A 36 5.89 -4.66 -25.11
N ILE A 37 4.78 -5.30 -25.44
CA ILE A 37 3.44 -5.00 -24.92
C ILE A 37 3.21 -5.85 -23.68
N GLN A 38 3.02 -5.20 -22.53
CA GLN A 38 2.72 -5.87 -21.27
C GLN A 38 1.20 -6.01 -21.08
N VAL A 39 0.73 -7.25 -21.00
CA VAL A 39 -0.66 -7.62 -20.68
C VAL A 39 -0.73 -8.53 -19.45
N ASP A 40 0.36 -8.60 -18.69
CA ASP A 40 0.59 -9.49 -17.56
C ASP A 40 0.20 -8.87 -16.21
N MET A 41 0.12 -7.54 -16.13
CA MET A 41 -0.26 -6.82 -14.91
C MET A 41 -1.56 -6.05 -15.08
N GLY A 42 -2.52 -6.27 -14.17
CA GLY A 42 -3.82 -5.58 -14.15
C GLY A 42 -3.76 -4.16 -13.58
N SER A 43 -2.69 -3.40 -13.84
CA SER A 43 -2.64 -2.00 -13.43
C SER A 43 -3.46 -1.17 -14.41
N PRO A 44 -4.42 -0.34 -13.94
CA PRO A 44 -5.09 0.61 -14.81
C PRO A 44 -4.07 1.59 -15.39
N ASP A 45 -4.28 1.96 -16.65
CA ASP A 45 -3.49 2.89 -17.45
C ASP A 45 -3.89 4.35 -17.22
N LEU A 46 -5.16 4.58 -16.89
CA LEU A 46 -5.72 5.91 -16.66
C LEU A 46 -5.45 6.42 -15.24
N PRO A 47 -5.34 7.75 -15.06
CA PRO A 47 -5.21 8.35 -13.73
C PRO A 47 -6.47 8.09 -12.89
N PRO A 48 -6.36 8.13 -11.55
CA PRO A 48 -7.52 8.12 -10.68
C PRO A 48 -8.48 9.28 -11.02
N PRO A 49 -9.80 9.13 -10.81
CA PRO A 49 -10.76 10.22 -11.01
C PRO A 49 -10.40 11.48 -10.21
N SER A 50 -10.67 12.67 -10.78
CA SER A 50 -10.31 13.96 -10.15
C SER A 50 -10.90 14.11 -8.74
N ALA A 51 -12.14 13.66 -8.53
CA ALA A 51 -12.80 13.67 -7.22
C ALA A 51 -11.99 12.95 -6.12
N VAL A 52 -11.28 11.88 -6.46
CA VAL A 52 -10.42 11.15 -5.51
C VAL A 52 -9.18 11.98 -5.17
N ILE A 53 -8.54 12.56 -6.18
CA ILE A 53 -7.34 13.38 -6.04
C ILE A 53 -7.64 14.64 -5.21
N GLU A 54 -8.74 15.32 -5.52
CA GLU A 54 -9.20 16.52 -4.81
C GLU A 54 -9.53 16.22 -3.34
N THR A 55 -10.22 15.10 -3.08
CA THR A 55 -10.53 14.67 -1.71
C THR A 55 -9.25 14.37 -0.93
N LEU A 56 -8.30 13.66 -1.55
CA LEU A 56 -7.00 13.37 -0.94
C LEU A 56 -6.24 14.65 -0.60
N ALA A 57 -6.14 15.59 -1.55
CA ALA A 57 -5.46 16.87 -1.35
C ALA A 57 -6.11 17.70 -0.21
N THR A 58 -7.44 17.77 -0.21
CA THR A 58 -8.22 18.53 0.79
C THR A 58 -8.05 17.96 2.20
N VAL A 59 -8.08 16.64 2.35
CA VAL A 59 -7.88 16.00 3.66
C VAL A 59 -6.43 16.11 4.11
N ALA A 60 -5.47 15.98 3.19
CA ALA A 60 -4.05 16.12 3.49
C ALA A 60 -3.65 17.54 3.93
N SER A 61 -4.37 18.59 3.51
CA SER A 61 -4.10 19.95 3.97
C SER A 61 -4.63 20.28 5.38
N GLN A 62 -5.42 19.38 6.00
CA GLN A 62 -6.02 19.64 7.30
C GLN A 62 -5.05 19.32 8.44
N PRO A 63 -4.70 20.29 9.31
CA PRO A 63 -3.67 20.10 10.34
C PRO A 63 -4.04 19.04 11.37
N ASN A 64 -5.33 18.72 11.54
CA ASN A 64 -5.83 17.72 12.47
C ASN A 64 -6.00 16.32 11.85
N LYS A 65 -5.52 16.08 10.62
CA LYS A 65 -5.65 14.79 9.91
C LYS A 65 -4.36 13.99 9.83
N HIS A 66 -3.31 14.41 10.53
CA HIS A 66 -2.00 13.74 10.54
C HIS A 66 -1.78 12.80 11.73
N GLY A 67 -2.72 12.75 12.68
CA GLY A 67 -2.64 11.90 13.86
C GLY A 67 -2.82 10.41 13.55
N TYR A 68 -2.53 9.55 14.53
CA TYR A 68 -2.78 8.12 14.41
C TYR A 68 -4.27 7.84 14.18
N ALA A 69 -4.56 6.98 13.22
CA ALA A 69 -5.87 6.36 13.11
C ALA A 69 -6.09 5.37 14.26
N GLY A 70 -7.36 5.15 14.63
CA GLY A 70 -7.72 4.09 15.58
C GLY A 70 -7.36 2.70 15.05
N PHE A 71 -7.32 1.71 15.94
CA PHE A 71 -7.03 0.30 15.60
C PHE A 71 -8.07 -0.33 14.66
N VAL A 72 -9.28 0.21 14.64
CA VAL A 72 -10.32 -0.20 13.69
C VAL A 72 -10.29 0.76 12.53
N ALA A 73 -10.42 0.22 11.31
CA ALA A 73 -10.52 1.01 10.10
C ALA A 73 -11.52 2.15 10.29
N HIS A 74 -11.11 3.37 9.94
CA HIS A 74 -11.99 4.51 9.91
C HIS A 74 -13.11 4.23 8.91
N LEU A 75 -14.31 3.86 9.39
CA LEU A 75 -15.46 3.56 8.54
C LEU A 75 -15.89 4.84 7.81
N PRO A 76 -15.75 4.93 6.48
CA PRO A 76 -16.30 6.05 5.75
C PRO A 76 -17.68 5.65 5.21
N PHE A 77 -18.63 6.60 5.26
CA PHE A 77 -19.99 6.52 4.70
C PHE A 77 -21.04 5.77 5.55
N GLY A 78 -21.45 6.38 6.66
CA GLY A 78 -22.68 5.96 7.36
C GLY A 78 -22.93 6.68 8.68
N ASN A 79 -23.65 7.82 8.62
CA ASN A 79 -24.38 8.50 9.70
C ASN A 79 -23.61 8.84 11.02
N PRO A 80 -23.42 10.14 11.37
CA PRO A 80 -22.76 10.54 12.63
C PRO A 80 -23.58 10.27 13.90
N SER A 81 -24.77 9.68 13.79
CA SER A 81 -25.57 9.27 14.95
C SER A 81 -25.45 7.75 15.13
N ARG A 82 -24.81 7.34 16.23
CA ARG A 82 -24.71 5.98 16.80
C ARG A 82 -23.41 5.22 16.51
N ALA A 83 -22.36 5.57 17.24
CA ALA A 83 -21.48 4.58 17.85
C ALA A 83 -21.26 5.00 19.31
N ILE A 84 -21.79 4.15 20.19
CA ILE A 84 -21.89 4.31 21.62
C ILE A 84 -20.48 4.36 22.25
N THR A 85 -20.20 5.43 22.98
CA THR A 85 -19.58 5.47 24.33
C THR A 85 -18.54 4.39 24.69
N THR A 86 -17.30 4.85 24.91
CA THR A 86 -16.39 4.51 26.03
C THR A 86 -16.06 3.04 26.31
N ILE A 87 -14.80 2.68 26.06
CA ILE A 87 -13.96 2.05 27.08
C ILE A 87 -12.62 2.79 27.08
N GLY A 88 -12.27 3.34 28.23
CA GLY A 88 -11.24 4.36 28.38
C GLY A 88 -9.82 3.87 28.14
N LEU A 89 -8.99 4.81 27.70
CA LEU A 89 -7.59 4.92 28.09
C LEU A 89 -7.31 6.41 28.23
N GLY A 90 -7.42 6.90 29.46
CA GLY A 90 -6.71 8.10 29.83
C GLY A 90 -5.22 7.76 29.80
N LEU A 91 -4.50 8.32 28.85
CA LEU A 91 -3.06 8.51 28.92
C LEU A 91 -2.79 9.91 28.36
N ASN A 92 -2.58 10.83 29.32
CA ASN A 92 -2.07 12.21 29.24
C ASN A 92 -2.34 13.02 27.96
#